data_AF-A0A9Q3JLN0-F1
#
_entry.id   AF-A0A9Q3JLN0-F1
#
_cell.length_a   1.000
_cell.length_b   1.000
_cell.length_c   1.000
_cell.angle_alpha   90.00
_cell.angle_beta   90.00
_cell.angle_gamma   90.00
#
_symmetry.space_group_name_H-M   'P 1'
#
loop_
_entity.id
_entity.type
_entity.pdbx_description
1 polymer ?
#
loop_
_entity_poly.entity_id
_entity_poly.type
_entity_poly.pdbx_seq_one_letter_code
_entity_poly.pdbx_strand_id
1 'polypeptide(L)'
;MLAKLGLQVWEPDLEEALDLLYNGACRIVALMTLCQIACSGAYQYMRSNLIYCSDLGFLSTAYDYYNHYLLAKKFKKEVKEKGWSMQDVERKVVQQARQQLRDCRYTFLASHSYAKRYQIIASDFNSRRNEGYNLKAGNYVVKALGYQSDSATAFFQRLDCKIKEVEGMMVHRSQQQTRRRPKIPILS
;
A
#
# COMPACT_ATOMS: atom_id res chain seq x y z
N MET A 1 11.21 31.47 4.22
CA MET A 1 11.10 31.07 5.64
C MET A 1 12.38 30.37 6.10
N LEU A 2 12.87 29.37 5.36
CA LEU A 2 14.16 28.70 5.59
C LEU A 2 15.35 29.67 5.77
N ALA A 3 15.58 30.56 4.80
CA ALA A 3 16.66 31.55 4.88
C ALA A 3 16.55 32.52 6.08
N LYS A 4 15.33 32.77 6.60
CA LYS A 4 15.13 33.62 7.80
C LYS A 4 15.62 32.93 9.08
N LEU A 5 15.70 31.60 9.07
CA LEU A 5 16.17 30.77 10.17
C LEU A 5 17.59 30.23 9.92
N GLY A 6 18.30 30.77 8.91
CA GLY A 6 19.66 30.35 8.57
C GLY A 6 19.77 28.99 7.89
N LEU A 7 18.64 28.36 7.54
CA LEU A 7 18.63 27.07 6.87
C LEU A 7 18.68 27.25 5.35
N GLN A 8 19.63 26.58 4.71
CA GLN A 8 19.71 26.51 3.24
C GLN A 8 18.79 25.42 2.68
N VAL A 9 18.71 24.29 3.39
CA VAL A 9 17.91 23.12 3.03
C VAL A 9 17.08 22.69 4.23
N TRP A 10 15.87 22.20 3.97
CA TRP A 10 15.07 21.53 4.99
C TRP A 10 15.40 20.04 4.97
N GLU A 11 16.17 19.58 5.95
CA GLU A 11 16.58 18.17 6.06
C GLU A 11 16.75 17.83 7.55
N PRO A 12 15.68 17.37 8.24
CA PRO A 12 15.80 16.99 9.66
C PRO A 12 16.72 15.78 9.80
N ASP A 13 17.61 15.83 10.79
CA ASP A 13 18.51 14.73 11.10
C ASP A 13 17.74 13.63 11.85
N LEU A 14 17.68 12.45 11.24
CA LEU A 14 16.95 11.28 11.75
C LEU A 14 17.79 10.37 12.66
N GLU A 15 19.09 10.62 12.76
CA GLU A 15 20.01 9.92 13.66
C GLU A 15 20.09 10.61 15.02
N GLU A 16 19.98 11.93 15.01
CA GLU A 16 20.05 12.78 16.18
C GLU A 16 18.74 12.87 17.00
N ALA A 17 18.87 13.38 18.23
CA ALA A 17 17.74 13.59 19.13
C ALA A 17 16.81 14.71 18.62
N LEU A 18 15.52 14.59 18.96
CA LEU A 18 14.47 15.55 18.60
C LEU A 18 14.75 16.97 19.13
N ASP A 19 15.32 17.04 20.32
CA ASP A 19 15.46 18.28 21.10
C ASP A 19 16.70 19.10 20.70
N LEU A 20 17.50 18.61 19.75
CA LEU A 20 18.62 19.39 19.23
C LEU A 20 18.13 20.59 18.44
N LEU A 21 18.90 21.68 18.54
CA LEU A 21 18.55 22.98 17.98
C LEU A 21 18.22 22.90 16.47
N TYR A 22 18.99 22.13 15.71
CA TYR A 22 18.80 21.97 14.27
C TYR A 22 17.47 21.28 13.92
N ASN A 23 17.15 20.17 14.60
CA ASN A 23 15.88 19.46 14.43
C ASN A 23 14.69 20.29 14.91
N GLY A 24 14.85 21.04 15.99
CA GLY A 24 13.88 22.04 16.45
C GLY A 24 13.63 23.13 15.41
N ALA A 25 14.68 23.66 14.78
CA ALA A 25 14.55 24.65 13.72
C ALA A 25 13.84 24.08 12.48
N CYS A 26 14.18 22.85 12.07
CA CYS A 26 13.50 22.15 10.97
C CYS A 26 12.01 21.95 11.26
N ARG A 27 11.65 21.58 12.49
CA ARG A 27 10.25 21.47 12.93
C ARG A 27 9.52 22.79 12.86
N ILE A 28 10.07 23.85 13.43
CA ILE A 28 9.46 25.18 13.41
C ILE A 28 9.21 25.63 11.97
N VAL A 29 10.20 25.48 11.09
CA VAL A 29 10.00 25.81 9.67
C VAL A 29 8.85 25.01 9.06
N ALA A 30 8.84 23.69 9.23
CA ALA A 30 7.83 22.83 8.64
C ALA A 30 6.41 23.17 9.12
N LEU A 31 6.24 23.43 10.42
CA LEU A 31 4.95 23.79 10.99
C LEU A 31 4.47 25.16 10.51
N MET A 32 5.36 26.16 10.51
CA MET A 32 5.00 27.49 10.07
C MET A 32 4.69 27.54 8.58
N THR A 33 5.44 26.83 7.73
CA THR A 33 5.15 26.74 6.29
C THR A 33 3.84 25.99 6.04
N LEU A 34 3.60 24.88 6.74
CA LEU A 34 2.37 24.12 6.64
C LEU A 34 1.15 24.99 6.99
N CYS A 35 1.17 25.66 8.13
CA CYS A 35 0.07 26.55 8.55
C CYS A 35 -0.10 27.71 7.59
N GLN A 36 0.99 28.33 7.11
CA GLN A 36 0.90 29.44 6.15
C GLN A 36 0.24 29.00 4.83
N ILE A 37 0.61 27.84 4.30
CA ILE A 37 0.05 27.28 3.05
C ILE A 37 -1.39 26.80 3.25
N ALA A 38 -1.70 26.23 4.42
CA ALA A 38 -3.06 25.81 4.74
C ALA A 38 -4.01 27.01 4.86
N CYS A 39 -3.60 28.06 5.59
CA CYS A 39 -4.38 29.29 5.76
C CYS A 39 -4.50 30.11 4.46
N SER A 40 -3.57 29.98 3.51
CA SER A 40 -3.70 30.64 2.20
C SER A 40 -4.73 29.97 1.28
N GLY A 41 -5.33 28.86 1.70
CA GLY A 41 -6.35 28.13 0.93
C GLY A 41 -5.78 27.11 -0.06
N ALA A 42 -4.45 26.92 -0.10
CA ALA A 42 -3.84 26.00 -1.06
C ALA A 42 -4.32 24.55 -0.91
N TYR A 43 -4.72 24.13 0.30
CA TYR A 43 -5.24 22.77 0.57
C TYR A 43 -6.77 22.68 0.61
N GLN A 44 -7.51 23.69 0.12
CA GLN A 44 -8.97 23.69 0.17
C GLN A 44 -9.58 22.49 -0.58
N TYR A 45 -8.93 22.01 -1.65
CA TYR A 45 -9.33 20.79 -2.37
C TYR A 45 -9.24 19.51 -1.52
N MET A 46 -8.40 19.48 -0.49
CA MET A 46 -8.28 18.36 0.45
C MET A 46 -9.32 18.40 1.58
N ARG A 47 -10.19 19.43 1.62
CA ARG A 47 -11.14 19.66 2.72
C ARG A 47 -10.46 19.61 4.09
N SER A 48 -9.28 20.22 4.20
CA SER A 48 -8.51 20.25 5.44
C SER A 48 -9.28 21.00 6.54
N ASN A 49 -9.26 20.46 7.76
CA ASN A 49 -9.82 21.14 8.91
C ASN A 49 -8.78 22.15 9.46
N LEU A 50 -8.99 23.43 9.15
CA LEU A 50 -8.07 24.52 9.52
C LEU A 50 -8.06 24.84 11.03
N ILE A 51 -8.99 24.27 11.82
CA ILE A 51 -9.01 24.43 13.29
C ILE A 51 -7.69 23.93 13.90
N TYR A 52 -7.07 22.92 13.30
CA TYR A 52 -5.80 22.37 13.78
C TYR A 52 -4.58 23.23 13.41
N CYS A 53 -4.70 24.19 12.48
CA CYS A 53 -3.58 25.08 12.14
C CYS A 53 -3.21 26.04 13.30
N SER A 54 -4.16 26.31 14.20
CA SER A 54 -3.94 27.05 15.44
C SER A 54 -3.37 26.20 16.57
N ASP A 55 -3.49 24.86 16.51
CA ASP A 55 -2.98 23.96 17.54
C ASP A 55 -1.56 23.49 17.19
N LEU A 56 -0.58 24.34 17.47
CA LEU A 56 0.83 24.04 17.24
C LEU A 56 1.34 22.87 18.10
N GLY A 57 0.72 22.62 19.27
CA GLY A 57 1.10 21.50 20.14
C GLY A 57 0.79 20.17 19.47
N PHE A 58 -0.45 20.00 19.01
CA PHE A 58 -0.87 18.84 18.23
C PHE A 58 -0.02 18.66 16.97
N LEU A 59 0.20 19.74 16.21
CA LEU A 59 1.00 19.67 14.99
C LEU A 59 2.47 19.31 15.27
N SER A 60 3.05 19.79 16.37
CA SER A 60 4.40 19.39 16.79
C SER A 60 4.45 17.90 17.08
N THR A 61 3.51 17.36 17.87
CA THR A 61 3.46 15.92 18.16
C THR A 61 3.29 15.09 16.88
N ALA A 62 2.42 15.54 15.97
CA ALA A 62 2.21 14.87 14.68
C ALA A 62 3.48 14.89 13.82
N TYR A 63 4.19 16.02 13.79
CA TYR A 63 5.47 16.17 13.10
C TYR A 63 6.53 15.24 13.68
N ASP A 64 6.68 15.23 15.00
CA ASP A 64 7.69 14.43 15.70
C ASP A 64 7.47 12.93 15.46
N TYR A 65 6.20 12.49 15.54
CA TYR A 65 5.82 11.13 15.20
C TYR A 65 6.09 10.79 13.73
N TYR A 66 5.75 11.69 12.81
CA TYR A 66 5.94 11.43 11.39
C TYR A 66 7.43 11.33 11.02
N ASN A 67 8.25 12.31 11.41
CA ASN A 67 9.66 12.36 11.03
C ASN A 67 10.51 11.42 11.89
N HIS A 68 10.50 11.59 13.20
CA HIS A 68 11.46 10.92 14.09
C HIS A 68 11.01 9.52 14.54
N TYR A 69 9.75 9.14 14.32
CA TYR A 69 9.31 7.76 14.50
C TYR A 69 9.12 7.02 13.17
N LEU A 70 8.22 7.48 12.29
CA LEU A 70 7.92 6.75 11.05
C LEU A 70 9.05 6.83 10.03
N LEU A 71 9.53 8.03 9.69
CA LEU A 71 10.60 8.18 8.69
C LEU A 71 11.94 7.66 9.21
N ALA A 72 12.30 7.94 10.46
CA ALA A 72 13.51 7.38 11.07
C ALA A 72 13.52 5.84 11.05
N LYS A 73 12.36 5.20 11.30
CA LYS A 73 12.23 3.73 11.21
C LYS A 73 12.41 3.21 9.78
N LYS A 74 11.93 3.95 8.77
CA LYS A 74 12.16 3.61 7.36
C LYS A 74 13.63 3.82 6.99
N PHE A 75 14.20 4.95 7.38
CA PHE A 75 15.60 5.30 7.13
C PHE A 75 16.56 4.24 7.69
N LYS A 76 16.41 3.86 8.97
CA LYS A 76 17.23 2.80 9.59
C LYS A 76 17.17 1.46 8.85
N LYS A 77 16.03 1.13 8.26
CA LYS A 77 15.90 -0.08 7.43
C LYS A 77 16.56 0.08 6.06
N GLU A 78 16.42 1.24 5.45
CA GLU A 78 17.04 1.57 4.15
C GLU A 78 18.57 1.61 4.24
N VAL A 79 19.13 2.11 5.35
CA VAL A 79 20.56 2.08 5.66
C VAL A 79 21.06 0.64 5.78
N LYS A 80 20.28 -0.24 6.42
CA LYS A 80 20.63 -1.66 6.57
C LYS A 80 20.53 -2.43 5.26
N GLU A 81 19.48 -2.20 4.49
CA GLU A 81 19.23 -2.86 3.21
C GLU A 81 18.72 -1.84 2.19
N LYS A 82 19.58 -1.50 1.24
CA LYS A 82 19.26 -0.54 0.19
C LYS A 82 18.11 -1.07 -0.67
N GLY A 83 17.08 -0.25 -0.85
CA GLY A 83 15.88 -0.59 -1.60
C GLY A 83 14.80 -1.29 -0.76
N TRP A 84 14.98 -1.45 0.56
CA TRP A 84 14.01 -2.13 1.42
C TRP A 84 12.64 -1.48 1.37
N SER A 85 12.56 -0.15 1.41
CA SER A 85 11.29 0.57 1.38
C SER A 85 10.54 0.33 0.06
N MET A 86 11.25 0.29 -1.06
CA MET A 86 10.65 0.00 -2.37
C MET A 86 10.11 -1.44 -2.41
N GLN A 87 10.91 -2.41 -1.97
CA GLN A 87 10.47 -3.81 -1.88
C GLN A 87 9.30 -4.00 -0.91
N ASP A 88 9.26 -3.29 0.21
CA ASP A 88 8.13 -3.33 1.15
C ASP A 88 6.84 -2.80 0.52
N VAL A 89 6.91 -1.70 -0.23
CA VAL A 89 5.77 -1.16 -0.98
C VAL A 89 5.31 -2.18 -2.02
N GLU A 90 6.21 -2.74 -2.82
CA GLU A 90 5.87 -3.77 -3.81
C GLU A 90 5.22 -5.00 -3.17
N ARG A 91 5.76 -5.47 -2.04
CA ARG A 91 5.17 -6.58 -1.26
C ARG A 91 3.76 -6.25 -0.80
N LYS A 92 3.52 -5.04 -0.30
CA LYS A 92 2.19 -4.58 0.15
C LYS A 92 1.20 -4.48 -1.00
N VAL A 93 1.60 -3.94 -2.15
CA VAL A 93 0.75 -3.88 -3.36
C VAL A 93 0.33 -5.29 -3.78
N VAL A 94 1.27 -6.23 -3.81
CA VAL A 94 0.98 -7.64 -4.12
C VAL A 94 0.05 -8.26 -3.06
N GLN A 95 0.28 -7.99 -1.77
CA GLN A 95 -0.57 -8.48 -0.69
C GLN A 95 -2.00 -7.94 -0.78
N GLN A 96 -2.17 -6.66 -1.09
CA GLN A 96 -3.47 -6.01 -1.24
C GLN A 96 -4.23 -6.55 -2.45
N ALA A 97 -3.57 -6.70 -3.61
CA ALA A 97 -4.17 -7.31 -4.79
C ALA A 97 -4.65 -8.76 -4.50
N ARG A 98 -3.90 -9.51 -3.70
CA ARG A 98 -4.30 -10.86 -3.24
C ARG A 98 -5.52 -10.84 -2.32
N GLN A 99 -5.62 -9.87 -1.40
CA GLN A 99 -6.78 -9.70 -0.53
C GLN A 99 -8.03 -9.36 -1.35
N GLN A 100 -7.93 -8.42 -2.28
CA GLN A 100 -9.04 -8.06 -3.17
C GLN A 100 -9.53 -9.26 -3.97
N LEU A 101 -8.62 -10.08 -4.53
CA LEU A 101 -9.01 -11.28 -5.26
C LEU A 101 -9.78 -12.28 -4.39
N ARG A 102 -9.32 -12.49 -3.16
CA ARG A 102 -10.01 -13.36 -2.19
C ARG A 102 -11.43 -12.86 -1.94
N ASP A 103 -11.56 -11.57 -1.66
CA ASP A 103 -12.84 -10.94 -1.33
C ASP A 103 -13.79 -10.98 -2.54
N CYS A 104 -13.30 -10.74 -3.76
CA CYS A 104 -14.08 -10.91 -4.99
C CYS A 104 -14.58 -12.35 -5.19
N ARG A 105 -13.72 -13.36 -4.96
CA ARG A 105 -14.12 -14.77 -5.08
C ARG A 105 -15.17 -15.16 -4.04
N TYR A 106 -14.97 -14.74 -2.80
CA TYR A 106 -15.89 -15.02 -1.71
C TYR A 106 -17.27 -14.38 -1.98
N THR A 107 -17.28 -13.09 -2.33
CA THR A 107 -18.52 -12.35 -2.65
C THR A 107 -19.26 -12.97 -3.82
N PHE A 108 -18.55 -13.38 -4.88
CA PHE A 108 -19.15 -14.09 -6.02
C PHE A 108 -19.77 -15.43 -5.60
N LEU A 109 -19.07 -16.24 -4.80
CA LEU A 109 -19.58 -17.54 -4.36
C LEU A 109 -20.81 -17.39 -3.45
N ALA A 110 -20.80 -16.37 -2.58
CA ALA A 110 -21.91 -16.06 -1.70
C ALA A 110 -23.14 -15.56 -2.49
N SER A 111 -22.95 -14.69 -3.49
CA SER A 111 -24.05 -14.14 -4.29
C SER A 111 -24.72 -15.17 -5.20
N HIS A 112 -23.97 -16.18 -5.64
CA HIS A 112 -24.48 -17.25 -6.51
C HIS A 112 -24.88 -18.52 -5.74
N SER A 113 -25.01 -18.43 -4.41
CA SER A 113 -25.48 -19.53 -3.54
C SER A 113 -24.68 -20.84 -3.65
N TYR A 114 -23.37 -20.76 -3.91
CA TYR A 114 -22.52 -21.95 -3.91
C TYR A 114 -22.41 -22.54 -2.51
N ALA A 115 -22.19 -23.86 -2.44
CA ALA A 115 -22.07 -24.58 -1.18
C ALA A 115 -21.05 -23.93 -0.23
N LYS A 116 -21.39 -23.85 1.07
CA LYS A 116 -20.55 -23.25 2.12
C LYS A 116 -19.10 -23.75 2.12
N ARG A 117 -18.88 -25.01 1.75
CA ARG A 117 -17.55 -25.61 1.64
C ARG A 117 -16.64 -24.82 0.69
N TYR A 118 -17.14 -24.35 -0.45
CA TYR A 118 -16.37 -23.54 -1.39
C TYR A 118 -16.15 -22.12 -0.91
N GLN A 119 -17.10 -21.55 -0.19
CA GLN A 119 -16.96 -20.22 0.43
C GLN A 119 -15.85 -20.23 1.49
N ILE A 120 -15.78 -21.28 2.31
CA ILE A 120 -14.71 -21.48 3.31
C ILE A 120 -13.36 -21.57 2.61
N ILE A 121 -13.25 -22.40 1.56
CA ILE A 121 -12.03 -22.54 0.77
C ILE A 121 -11.60 -21.19 0.15
N ALA A 122 -12.54 -20.37 -0.32
CA ALA A 122 -12.25 -19.06 -0.89
C ALA A 122 -11.92 -17.99 0.17
N SER A 123 -12.41 -18.13 1.40
CA SER A 123 -12.13 -17.21 2.51
C SER A 123 -10.77 -17.45 3.17
N ASP A 124 -10.21 -18.65 3.03
CA ASP A 124 -8.93 -19.00 3.63
C ASP A 124 -7.79 -18.17 3.03
N PHE A 125 -6.92 -17.67 3.91
CA PHE A 125 -5.72 -16.96 3.51
C PHE A 125 -4.67 -17.92 2.94
N ASN A 126 -4.63 -19.19 3.36
CA ASN A 126 -3.60 -20.14 2.95
C ASN A 126 -3.93 -20.91 1.65
N SER A 127 -5.19 -20.90 1.20
CA SER A 127 -5.64 -21.52 -0.06
C SER A 127 -5.20 -20.75 -1.33
N ARG A 128 -4.27 -19.79 -1.20
CA ARG A 128 -3.92 -18.80 -2.21
C ARG A 128 -3.22 -19.41 -3.42
N ARG A 129 -3.55 -18.86 -4.58
CA ARG A 129 -2.70 -18.88 -5.77
C ARG A 129 -1.55 -17.89 -5.53
N ASN A 130 -0.28 -18.30 -5.60
CA ASN A 130 0.82 -17.36 -5.39
C ASN A 130 0.94 -16.43 -6.61
N GLU A 131 0.39 -15.21 -6.54
CA GLU A 131 0.58 -14.22 -7.60
C GLU A 131 1.86 -13.43 -7.32
N GLY A 132 2.90 -13.64 -8.14
CA GLY A 132 4.08 -12.78 -8.17
C GLY A 132 3.87 -11.70 -9.22
N TYR A 133 3.92 -10.44 -8.84
CA TYR A 133 3.91 -9.36 -9.82
C TYR A 133 5.22 -9.38 -10.61
N ASN A 134 5.14 -9.46 -11.93
CA ASN A 134 6.31 -9.39 -12.79
C ASN A 134 6.45 -7.96 -13.32
N LEU A 135 7.32 -7.18 -12.69
CA LEU A 135 7.64 -5.80 -13.07
C LEU A 135 8.06 -5.69 -14.55
N LYS A 136 8.81 -6.66 -15.09
CA LYS A 136 9.27 -6.63 -16.48
C LYS A 136 8.14 -6.85 -17.49
N ALA A 137 7.11 -7.60 -17.11
CA ALA A 137 6.00 -7.94 -17.98
C ALA A 137 4.74 -7.11 -17.73
N GLY A 138 4.75 -6.21 -16.74
CA GLY A 138 3.59 -5.40 -16.33
C GLY A 138 2.37 -6.22 -15.90
N ASN A 139 2.57 -7.50 -15.52
CA ASN A 139 1.48 -8.46 -15.33
C ASN A 139 1.69 -9.30 -14.07
N TYR A 140 0.59 -9.74 -13.46
CA TYR A 140 0.60 -10.71 -12.37
C TYR A 140 0.81 -12.12 -12.92
N VAL A 141 1.86 -12.77 -12.44
CA VAL A 141 2.27 -14.12 -12.80
C VAL A 141 1.83 -15.07 -11.70
N VAL A 142 1.06 -16.07 -12.11
CA VAL A 142 0.61 -17.15 -11.23
C VAL A 142 1.76 -18.14 -11.01
N LYS A 143 2.23 -18.25 -9.78
CA LYS A 143 3.11 -19.32 -9.29
C LYS A 143 2.27 -20.41 -8.62
N ALA A 144 2.68 -21.66 -8.84
CA ALA A 144 2.15 -22.80 -8.11
C ALA A 144 2.87 -22.89 -6.76
N LEU A 145 2.12 -23.15 -5.69
CA LEU A 145 2.69 -23.46 -4.38
C LEU A 145 3.00 -24.95 -4.33
N GLY A 146 4.16 -25.33 -3.80
CA GLY A 146 4.56 -26.75 -3.70
C GLY A 146 3.61 -27.60 -2.83
N TYR A 147 2.82 -26.98 -1.96
CA TYR A 147 1.84 -27.67 -1.10
C TYR A 147 0.40 -27.63 -1.64
N GLN A 148 0.16 -27.01 -2.79
CA GLN A 148 -1.19 -26.92 -3.38
C GLN A 148 -1.37 -28.01 -4.44
N SER A 149 -2.49 -28.74 -4.39
CA SER A 149 -2.81 -29.73 -5.42
C SER A 149 -3.16 -29.05 -6.76
N ASP A 150 -2.87 -29.73 -7.86
CA ASP A 150 -3.24 -29.27 -9.20
C ASP A 150 -4.75 -29.05 -9.34
N SER A 151 -5.56 -29.89 -8.69
CA SER A 151 -7.01 -29.79 -8.64
C SER A 151 -7.51 -28.50 -7.98
N ALA A 152 -6.88 -28.07 -6.87
CA ALA A 152 -7.21 -26.80 -6.24
C ALA A 152 -6.88 -25.61 -7.15
N THR A 153 -5.76 -25.71 -7.87
CA THR A 153 -5.37 -24.68 -8.84
C THR A 153 -6.33 -24.60 -10.02
N ALA A 154 -6.78 -25.74 -10.55
CA ALA A 154 -7.77 -25.82 -11.62
C ALA A 154 -9.15 -25.27 -11.18
N PHE A 155 -9.56 -25.54 -9.93
CA PHE A 155 -10.79 -24.99 -9.36
C PHE A 155 -10.79 -23.45 -9.36
N PHE A 156 -9.76 -22.83 -8.78
CA PHE A 156 -9.68 -21.37 -8.73
C PHE A 156 -9.56 -20.73 -10.11
N GLN A 157 -8.93 -21.41 -11.07
CA GLN A 157 -8.91 -20.96 -12.47
C GLN A 157 -10.31 -20.93 -13.08
N ARG A 158 -11.09 -22.00 -12.91
CA ARG A 158 -12.47 -22.07 -13.42
C ARG A 158 -13.35 -21.01 -12.76
N LEU A 159 -13.15 -20.76 -11.46
CA LEU A 159 -13.84 -19.71 -10.73
C LEU A 159 -13.50 -18.33 -11.28
N ASP A 160 -12.21 -18.02 -11.47
CA ASP A 160 -11.77 -16.74 -12.05
C ASP A 160 -12.32 -16.54 -13.47
N CYS A 161 -12.40 -17.59 -14.30
CA CYS A 161 -13.01 -17.51 -15.62
C CYS A 161 -14.52 -17.21 -15.53
N LYS A 162 -15.26 -17.88 -14.63
CA LYS A 162 -16.68 -17.62 -14.39
C LYS A 162 -16.93 -16.17 -13.95
N ILE A 163 -16.11 -15.67 -13.03
CA ILE A 163 -16.20 -14.27 -12.57
C ILE A 163 -16.01 -13.31 -13.75
N LYS A 164 -15.00 -13.56 -14.59
CA LYS A 164 -14.75 -12.74 -15.78
C LYS A 164 -15.86 -12.81 -16.83
N GLU A 165 -16.44 -13.99 -17.03
CA GLU A 165 -17.58 -14.16 -17.94
C GLU A 165 -18.77 -13.30 -17.47
N VAL A 166 -19.10 -13.36 -16.18
CA VAL A 166 -20.20 -12.57 -15.59
C VAL A 166 -19.88 -11.07 -15.59
N GLU A 167 -18.66 -10.67 -15.21
CA GLU A 167 -18.24 -9.26 -15.25
C GLU A 167 -18.18 -8.69 -16.68
N GLY A 168 -17.77 -9.49 -17.66
CA GLY A 168 -17.75 -9.09 -19.08
C GLY A 168 -19.14 -8.88 -19.67
N MET A 169 -20.18 -9.47 -19.05
CA MET A 169 -21.58 -9.23 -19.38
C MET A 169 -22.15 -7.96 -18.70
N MET A 170 -21.42 -7.36 -17.74
CA MET A 170 -21.85 -6.13 -17.08
C MET A 170 -21.52 -4.89 -17.93
N VAL A 171 -22.40 -3.88 -17.91
CA VAL A 171 -22.27 -2.62 -18.68
C VAL A 171 -21.05 -1.80 -18.26
N HIS A 172 -20.53 -2.02 -17.04
CA HIS A 172 -19.35 -1.33 -16.53
C HIS A 172 -18.06 -2.09 -16.88
N ARG A 173 -17.05 -1.36 -17.38
CA ARG A 173 -15.70 -1.93 -17.61
C ARG A 173 -15.15 -2.51 -16.32
N SER A 174 -14.82 -3.79 -16.32
CA SER A 174 -14.11 -4.39 -15.19
C SER A 174 -12.72 -3.76 -15.09
N GLN A 175 -12.36 -3.30 -13.89
CA GLN A 175 -11.00 -2.85 -13.57
C GLN A 175 -10.07 -4.01 -13.23
N GLN A 176 -10.52 -5.26 -13.45
CA GLN A 176 -9.72 -6.44 -13.14
C GLN A 176 -8.52 -6.52 -14.09
N GLN A 177 -7.32 -6.51 -13.51
CA GLN A 177 -6.10 -6.65 -14.29
C GLN A 177 -5.97 -8.04 -14.92
N THR A 178 -5.37 -8.08 -16.11
CA THR A 178 -5.17 -9.32 -16.85
C THR A 178 -4.04 -10.14 -16.21
N ARG A 179 -4.39 -11.29 -15.64
CA ARG A 179 -3.43 -12.25 -15.08
C ARG A 179 -3.05 -13.29 -16.11
N ARG A 180 -1.75 -13.58 -16.26
CA ARG A 180 -1.24 -14.58 -17.22
C ARG A 180 -0.42 -15.66 -16.51
N ARG A 181 -0.55 -16.90 -16.98
CA ARG A 181 0.37 -17.96 -16.57
C ARG A 181 1.69 -17.82 -17.34
N PRO A 182 2.83 -17.99 -16.67
CA PRO A 182 4.09 -18.18 -17.38
C PRO A 182 4.05 -19.55 -18.07
N LYS A 183 4.64 -19.66 -19.28
CA LYS A 183 4.75 -20.94 -19.99
C LYS A 183 5.55 -21.98 -19.18
N ILE A 184 6.48 -21.50 -18.36
CA ILE A 184 7.30 -22.31 -17.45
C ILE A 184 6.84 -22.00 -16.01
N PRO A 185 6.47 -23.01 -15.20
CA PRO A 185 6.11 -22.80 -13.81
C PRO A 185 7.27 -22.14 -13.05
N ILE A 186 7.02 -21.00 -12.42
CA ILE A 186 7.99 -20.39 -11.52
C ILE A 186 7.73 -20.99 -10.13
N LEU A 187 8.60 -21.89 -9.70
CA LEU A 187 8.59 -22.39 -8.32
C LEU A 187 8.88 -21.22 -7.37
N SER A 188 8.12 -21.17 -6.27
CA SER A 188 8.27 -20.17 -5.20
C SER A 188 9.13 -20.70 -4.08
#